data_AF-A7ILP5-F1
#
_entry.id   AF-A7ILP5-F1
#
_cell.length_a   1.000
_cell.length_b   1.000
_cell.length_c   1.000
_cell.angle_alpha   90.00
_cell.angle_beta   90.00
_cell.angle_gamma   90.00
#
_symmetry.space_group_name_H-M   'P 1'
#
loop_
_entity.id
_entity.type
_entity.pdbx_description
1 polymer ?
#
loop_
_entity_poly.entity_id
_entity_poly.type
_entity_poly.pdbx_seq_one_letter_code
_entity_poly.pdbx_strand_id
1 'polypeptide(L)'
;MLIVEDGTGIAGAESYATVADTDAYWAAQPQDALAAAWAAATEASKEGALRAASAYLDAIYGASYRGIRKGWEQGLEWPRTGGLDAAGDPLAVLGPGNVPLPALPPMLKRGAAELAPRALSGPLAQDADRGGRVKREKIEGAVEVEYFDGAPAETSYGVVAGILGPILDGSQGGQATWYWA
;
A
#
# COMPACT_ATOMS: atom_id res chain seq x y z
N MET A 1 17.24 -8.82 9.26
CA MET A 1 17.47 -8.60 7.82
C MET A 1 16.17 -8.84 7.10
N LEU A 2 15.67 -7.80 6.46
CA LEU A 2 14.46 -7.81 5.66
C LEU A 2 14.75 -8.37 4.26
N ILE A 3 13.96 -9.34 3.80
CA ILE A 3 14.00 -9.78 2.39
C ILE A 3 13.06 -8.86 1.60
N VAL A 4 13.61 -8.13 0.63
CA VAL A 4 12.88 -7.10 -0.12
C VAL A 4 12.68 -7.55 -1.57
N GLU A 5 11.47 -7.37 -2.09
CA GLU A 5 11.16 -7.63 -3.50
C GLU A 5 11.93 -6.66 -4.42
N ASP A 6 12.37 -7.15 -5.59
CA ASP A 6 13.12 -6.37 -6.58
C ASP A 6 12.47 -6.37 -7.99
N GLY A 7 11.29 -7.00 -8.12
CA GLY A 7 10.54 -7.19 -9.36
C GLY A 7 10.78 -8.58 -9.99
N THR A 8 11.68 -9.39 -9.45
CA THR A 8 11.93 -10.74 -9.97
C THR A 8 10.88 -11.76 -9.50
N GLY A 9 10.24 -11.54 -8.35
CA GLY A 9 9.26 -12.44 -7.74
C GLY A 9 9.91 -13.35 -6.73
N ILE A 10 10.56 -12.77 -5.72
CA ILE A 10 11.34 -13.48 -4.72
C ILE A 10 10.41 -14.24 -3.78
N ALA A 11 10.60 -15.54 -3.63
CA ALA A 11 9.66 -16.39 -2.89
C ALA A 11 9.51 -16.06 -1.41
N GLY A 12 10.56 -15.51 -0.80
CA GLY A 12 10.56 -15.07 0.59
C GLY A 12 10.48 -13.55 0.77
N ALA A 13 10.07 -12.79 -0.25
CA ALA A 13 9.92 -11.34 -0.10
C ALA A 13 8.94 -11.00 1.03
N GLU A 14 9.40 -10.16 1.96
CA GLU A 14 8.64 -9.72 3.13
C GLU A 14 8.24 -8.24 3.04
N SER A 15 8.89 -7.48 2.15
CA SER A 15 8.57 -6.07 1.94
C SER A 15 8.78 -5.58 0.52
N TYR A 16 8.02 -4.56 0.15
CA TYR A 16 8.21 -3.80 -1.09
C TYR A 16 9.31 -2.74 -1.04
N ALA A 17 9.71 -2.30 0.16
CA ALA A 17 10.68 -1.23 0.33
C ALA A 17 11.82 -1.66 1.26
N THR A 18 13.01 -1.10 1.03
CA THR A 18 14.13 -1.25 1.94
C THR A 18 14.04 -0.22 3.08
N VAL A 19 14.74 -0.49 4.19
CA VAL A 19 14.92 0.50 5.27
C VAL A 19 15.60 1.76 4.73
N ALA A 20 16.64 1.59 3.90
CA ALA A 20 17.37 2.72 3.31
C ALA A 20 16.51 3.59 2.37
N ASP A 21 15.67 2.98 1.53
CA ASP A 21 14.74 3.73 0.66
C ASP A 21 13.72 4.51 1.50
N THR A 22 13.27 3.92 2.62
CA THR A 22 12.27 4.54 3.50
C THR A 22 12.90 5.63 4.38
N ASP A 23 14.16 5.46 4.79
CA ASP A 23 14.96 6.52 5.43
C ASP A 23 15.11 7.72 4.49
N ALA A 24 15.45 7.49 3.22
CA ALA A 24 15.54 8.56 2.23
C ALA A 24 14.19 9.23 1.97
N TYR A 25 13.10 8.46 1.92
CA TYR A 25 11.74 8.97 1.74
C TYR A 25 11.35 9.96 2.85
N TRP A 26 11.58 9.59 4.11
CA TRP A 26 11.21 10.42 5.26
C TRP A 26 12.19 11.54 5.56
N ALA A 27 13.49 11.36 5.26
CA ALA A 27 14.46 12.44 5.34
C ALA A 27 14.14 13.60 4.38
N ALA A 28 13.47 13.32 3.26
CA ALA A 28 12.99 14.34 2.33
C ALA A 28 11.73 15.08 2.80
N GLN A 29 11.10 14.64 3.89
CA GLN A 29 9.85 15.20 4.42
C GLN A 29 9.97 15.49 5.93
N PRO A 30 11.00 16.25 6.36
CA PRO A 30 11.28 16.45 7.78
C PRO A 30 10.18 17.20 8.54
N GLN A 31 9.28 17.87 7.83
CA GLN A 31 8.14 18.58 8.39
C GLN A 31 7.01 17.64 8.86
N ASP A 32 6.98 16.38 8.42
CA ASP A 32 5.95 15.43 8.81
C ASP A 32 6.30 14.76 10.15
N ALA A 33 5.32 14.62 11.05
CA ALA A 33 5.51 14.00 12.36
C ALA A 33 5.94 12.52 12.24
N LEU A 34 5.52 11.83 11.18
CA LEU A 34 5.91 10.44 10.91
C LEU A 34 7.40 10.32 10.59
N ALA A 35 8.02 11.35 10.02
CA ALA A 35 9.46 11.37 9.77
C ALA A 35 10.26 11.30 11.07
N ALA A 36 9.82 12.01 12.11
CA ALA A 36 10.44 11.97 13.43
C ALA A 36 10.28 10.60 14.10
N ALA A 37 9.07 10.01 14.04
CA ALA A 37 8.81 8.67 14.57
C ALA A 37 9.67 7.60 13.87
N TRP A 38 9.76 7.66 12.54
CA TRP A 38 10.61 6.76 11.76
C TRP A 38 12.10 6.92 12.08
N ALA A 39 12.59 8.17 12.15
CA ALA A 39 13.99 8.46 12.43
C ALA A 39 14.43 7.95 13.82
N ALA A 40 13.53 7.97 14.80
CA ALA A 40 13.78 7.49 16.16
C ALA A 40 13.73 5.95 16.31
N ALA A 41 13.20 5.23 15.31
CA ALA A 41 13.00 3.79 15.39
C ALA A 41 14.31 3.01 15.20
N THR A 42 14.42 1.88 15.92
CA THR A 42 15.54 0.93 15.72
C THR A 42 15.43 0.24 14.36
N GLU A 43 16.55 -0.23 13.82
CA GLU A 43 16.56 -0.98 12.55
C GLU A 43 15.62 -2.20 12.60
N ALA A 44 15.62 -2.97 13.70
CA ALA A 44 14.72 -4.10 13.87
C ALA A 44 13.23 -3.68 13.86
N SER A 45 12.89 -2.55 14.49
CA SER A 45 11.53 -2.00 14.46
C SER A 45 11.14 -1.55 13.05
N LYS A 46 12.05 -0.91 12.32
CA LYS A 46 11.84 -0.49 10.92
C LYS A 46 11.59 -1.69 10.02
N GLU A 47 12.38 -2.75 10.15
CA GLU A 47 12.15 -4.00 9.41
C GLU A 47 10.79 -4.62 9.74
N GLY A 48 10.41 -4.69 11.01
CA GLY A 48 9.09 -5.20 11.43
C GLY A 48 7.92 -4.36 10.87
N ALA A 49 8.06 -3.04 10.93
CA ALA A 49 7.08 -2.11 10.38
C ALA A 49 6.90 -2.24 8.86
N LEU A 50 7.99 -2.44 8.12
CA LEU A 50 7.95 -2.63 6.66
C LEU A 50 7.28 -3.94 6.25
N ARG A 51 7.40 -4.99 7.07
CA ARG A 51 6.62 -6.23 6.89
C ARG A 51 5.13 -5.98 7.07
N ALA A 52 4.76 -5.32 8.17
CA ALA A 52 3.37 -4.99 8.47
C ALA A 52 2.76 -4.10 7.37
N ALA A 53 3.50 -3.09 6.91
CA ALA A 53 3.10 -2.21 5.82
C ALA A 53 2.84 -2.97 4.52
N SER A 54 3.75 -3.88 4.14
CA SER A 54 3.62 -4.62 2.87
C SER A 54 2.49 -5.65 2.93
N ALA A 55 2.32 -6.32 4.07
CA ALA A 55 1.19 -7.19 4.31
C ALA A 55 -0.16 -6.44 4.26
N TYR A 56 -0.22 -5.23 4.82
CA TYR A 56 -1.42 -4.39 4.73
C TYR A 56 -1.73 -3.99 3.28
N LEU A 57 -0.72 -3.60 2.51
CA LEU A 57 -0.90 -3.26 1.09
C LEU A 57 -1.51 -4.43 0.31
N ASP A 58 -0.98 -5.63 0.48
CA ASP A 58 -1.47 -6.82 -0.21
C ASP A 58 -2.87 -7.22 0.26
N ALA A 59 -3.14 -7.16 1.56
CA ALA A 59 -4.43 -7.53 2.12
C ALA A 59 -5.56 -6.59 1.65
N ILE A 60 -5.30 -5.27 1.61
CA ILE A 60 -6.33 -4.26 1.31
C ILE A 60 -6.44 -3.99 -0.19
N TYR A 61 -5.32 -3.98 -0.92
CA TYR A 61 -5.28 -3.55 -2.32
C TYR A 61 -4.98 -4.68 -3.31
N GLY A 62 -4.51 -5.85 -2.84
CA GLY A 62 -4.09 -6.98 -3.66
C GLY A 62 -5.11 -7.41 -4.70
N ALA A 63 -6.38 -7.50 -4.27
CA ALA A 63 -7.49 -7.93 -5.13
C ALA A 63 -7.79 -6.95 -6.28
N SER A 64 -7.41 -5.68 -6.13
CA SER A 64 -7.63 -4.63 -7.14
C SER A 64 -6.36 -4.24 -7.89
N TYR A 65 -5.23 -4.93 -7.66
CA TYR A 65 -4.02 -4.65 -8.43
C TYR A 65 -4.22 -5.05 -9.90
N ARG A 66 -3.82 -4.13 -10.79
CA ARG A 66 -3.84 -4.39 -12.23
C ARG A 66 -2.93 -5.56 -12.59
N GLY A 67 -3.36 -6.32 -13.60
CA GLY A 67 -2.62 -7.47 -14.09
C GLY A 67 -2.74 -8.70 -13.18
N ILE A 68 -2.02 -9.74 -13.53
CA ILE A 68 -2.08 -11.05 -12.87
C ILE A 68 -0.75 -11.30 -12.15
N ARG A 69 -0.82 -11.81 -10.92
CA ARG A 69 0.37 -12.20 -10.14
C ARG A 69 1.31 -13.06 -10.98
N LYS A 70 2.59 -12.68 -11.05
CA LYS A 70 3.56 -13.23 -12.01
C LYS A 70 3.87 -14.71 -11.75
N GLY A 71 3.96 -15.11 -10.49
CA GLY A 71 4.24 -16.48 -10.09
C GLY A 71 3.48 -16.88 -8.84
N TRP A 72 3.29 -18.19 -8.63
CA TRP A 72 2.67 -18.72 -7.42
C TRP A 72 3.59 -18.57 -6.20
N GLU A 73 4.89 -18.75 -6.41
CA GLU A 73 5.89 -18.86 -5.35
C GLU A 73 6.38 -17.51 -4.80
N GLN A 74 6.15 -16.38 -5.48
CA GLN A 74 6.62 -15.06 -5.03
C GLN A 74 6.06 -14.69 -3.64
N GLY A 75 6.80 -13.95 -2.81
CA GLY A 75 6.40 -13.67 -1.43
C GLY A 75 5.24 -12.68 -1.29
N LEU A 76 5.06 -11.79 -2.26
CA LEU A 76 4.08 -10.69 -2.24
C LEU A 76 3.16 -10.70 -3.47
N GLU A 77 2.13 -9.85 -3.53
CA GLU A 77 1.20 -9.76 -4.66
C GLU A 77 1.80 -9.16 -5.94
N TRP A 78 2.87 -8.37 -5.82
CA TRP A 78 3.76 -7.98 -6.93
C TRP A 78 5.07 -8.76 -6.87
N PRO A 79 5.70 -9.12 -8.00
CA PRO A 79 5.44 -8.66 -9.36
C PRO A 79 4.18 -9.21 -10.04
N ARG A 80 3.69 -8.49 -11.07
CA ARG A 80 2.54 -8.88 -11.89
C ARG A 80 2.84 -8.77 -13.38
N THR A 81 2.11 -9.54 -14.19
CA THR A 81 2.16 -9.55 -15.66
C THR A 81 0.90 -8.93 -16.24
N GLY A 82 1.03 -8.18 -17.33
CA GLY A 82 -0.11 -7.61 -18.05
C GLY A 82 -0.79 -6.43 -17.34
N GLY A 83 -0.18 -5.89 -16.27
CA GLY A 83 -0.59 -4.62 -15.68
C GLY A 83 -0.21 -3.46 -16.60
N LEU A 84 -1.15 -2.59 -16.92
CA LEU A 84 -0.95 -1.45 -17.82
C LEU A 84 -1.26 -0.14 -17.10
N ASP A 85 -0.47 0.89 -17.36
CA ASP A 85 -0.79 2.29 -17.08
C ASP A 85 -1.82 2.77 -18.12
N ALA A 86 -3.06 2.31 -17.99
CA ALA A 86 -4.15 2.75 -18.85
C ALA A 86 -4.56 4.17 -18.47
N ALA A 87 -4.34 5.12 -19.38
CA ALA A 87 -4.96 6.43 -19.37
C ALA A 87 -6.45 6.30 -19.75
N GLY A 88 -7.27 5.81 -18.83
CA GLY A 88 -8.73 5.95 -18.90
C GLY A 88 -9.53 4.91 -19.71
N ASP A 89 -8.92 3.92 -20.38
CA ASP A 89 -9.69 2.85 -21.06
C ASP A 89 -9.13 1.43 -20.78
N PRO A 90 -9.83 0.61 -19.97
CA PRO A 90 -9.46 -0.78 -19.70
C PRO A 90 -9.63 -1.74 -20.90
N LEU A 91 -10.32 -1.32 -21.98
CA LEU A 91 -10.51 -2.13 -23.20
C LEU A 91 -9.46 -1.83 -24.28
N ALA A 92 -8.69 -0.76 -24.16
CA ALA A 92 -7.70 -0.35 -25.14
C ALA A 92 -6.39 -1.15 -25.03
N VAL A 93 -6.41 -2.46 -24.79
CA VAL A 93 -5.23 -3.32 -24.48
C VAL A 93 -4.11 -3.22 -25.54
N LEU A 94 -4.40 -2.76 -26.76
CA LEU A 94 -3.44 -2.66 -27.87
C LEU A 94 -3.36 -1.26 -28.53
N GLY A 95 -3.80 -0.20 -27.84
CA GLY A 95 -3.71 1.18 -28.35
C GLY A 95 -2.34 1.84 -28.07
N PRO A 96 -1.88 2.76 -28.94
CA PRO A 96 -0.73 3.62 -28.62
C PRO A 96 -1.07 4.47 -27.39
N GLY A 97 -0.39 4.21 -26.26
CA GLY A 97 -0.67 4.88 -24.97
C GLY A 97 -0.58 3.96 -23.76
N ASN A 98 -0.64 2.63 -23.95
CA ASN A 98 -0.52 1.69 -22.83
C ASN A 98 0.94 1.37 -22.51
N VAL A 99 1.41 1.87 -21.38
CA VAL A 99 2.75 1.56 -20.86
C VAL A 99 2.64 0.40 -19.88
N PRO A 100 3.40 -0.70 -20.04
CA PRO A 100 3.45 -1.76 -19.04
C PRO A 100 3.88 -1.21 -17.68
N LEU A 101 3.16 -1.61 -16.64
CA LEU A 101 3.59 -1.32 -15.28
C LEU A 101 4.93 -2.03 -15.01
N PRO A 102 5.87 -1.36 -14.31
CA PRO A 102 7.16 -1.95 -14.00
C PRO A 102 6.99 -3.15 -13.06
N ALA A 103 7.94 -4.09 -13.08
CA ALA A 103 7.88 -5.30 -12.26
C ALA A 103 7.88 -5.04 -10.74
N LEU A 104 8.31 -3.85 -10.30
CA LEU A 104 8.06 -3.34 -8.95
C LEU A 104 7.70 -1.85 -9.05
N PRO A 105 6.39 -1.51 -9.00
CA PRO A 105 5.95 -0.12 -9.06
C PRO A 105 6.51 0.75 -7.93
N PRO A 106 7.00 1.96 -8.21
CA PRO A 106 7.46 2.87 -7.17
C PRO A 106 6.33 3.26 -6.20
N MET A 107 5.08 3.12 -6.62
CA MET A 107 3.88 3.33 -5.81
C MET A 107 3.82 2.35 -4.63
N LEU A 108 4.25 1.09 -4.80
CA LEU A 108 4.31 0.12 -3.69
C LEU A 108 5.41 0.50 -2.69
N LYS A 109 6.57 0.95 -3.19
CA LYS A 109 7.66 1.44 -2.33
C LYS A 109 7.20 2.63 -1.48
N ARG A 110 6.54 3.60 -2.11
CA ARG A 110 6.00 4.80 -1.43
C ARG A 110 4.87 4.45 -0.47
N GLY A 111 3.95 3.56 -0.87
CA GLY A 111 2.87 3.09 0.01
C GLY A 111 3.42 2.37 1.24
N ALA A 112 4.44 1.53 1.08
CA ALA A 112 5.10 0.85 2.19
C ALA A 112 5.83 1.84 3.10
N ALA A 113 6.54 2.81 2.50
CA ALA A 113 7.20 3.88 3.24
C ALA A 113 6.21 4.73 4.05
N GLU A 114 5.01 5.00 3.51
CA GLU A 114 3.96 5.72 4.24
C GLU A 114 3.39 4.92 5.41
N LEU A 115 3.10 3.64 5.20
CA LEU A 115 2.50 2.81 6.24
C LEU A 115 3.47 2.43 7.34
N ALA A 116 4.78 2.30 7.05
CA ALA A 116 5.74 1.78 8.01
C ALA A 116 5.83 2.61 9.31
N PRO A 117 5.93 3.96 9.31
CA PRO A 117 5.93 4.72 10.55
C PRO A 117 4.62 4.59 11.34
N ARG A 118 3.49 4.38 10.65
CA ARG A 118 2.19 4.14 11.30
C ARG A 118 2.14 2.77 11.96
N ALA A 119 2.82 1.77 11.39
CA ALA A 119 2.96 0.46 11.99
C ALA A 119 3.84 0.46 13.25
N LEU A 120 4.66 1.50 13.46
CA LEU A 120 5.45 1.66 14.69
C LEU A 120 4.58 2.08 15.89
N SER A 121 3.46 2.76 15.65
CA SER A 121 2.55 3.22 16.71
C SER A 121 1.43 2.24 17.04
N GLY A 122 1.17 1.26 16.17
CA GLY A 122 0.21 0.19 16.42
C GLY A 122 -0.11 -0.63 15.17
N PRO A 123 -0.98 -1.65 15.29
CA PRO A 123 -1.43 -2.44 14.14
C PRO A 123 -2.13 -1.59 13.07
N LEU A 124 -1.80 -1.80 11.79
CA LEU A 124 -2.39 -1.07 10.66
C LEU A 124 -3.84 -1.48 10.33
N ALA A 125 -4.20 -2.71 10.69
CA ALA A 125 -5.57 -3.21 10.64
C ALA A 125 -5.93 -3.72 12.04
N GLN A 126 -7.14 -3.39 12.51
CA GLN A 126 -7.69 -3.97 13.72
C GLN A 126 -8.48 -5.23 13.34
N ASP A 127 -8.35 -6.29 14.13
CA ASP A 127 -9.24 -7.44 14.00
C ASP A 127 -10.68 -6.96 14.22
N ALA A 128 -11.56 -7.19 13.25
CA ALA A 128 -12.98 -6.95 13.43
C ALA A 128 -13.53 -7.98 14.43
N ASP A 129 -13.70 -7.58 15.69
CA ASP A 129 -14.29 -8.45 16.71
C ASP A 129 -15.68 -8.93 16.25
N ARG A 130 -15.87 -10.24 16.21
CA ARG A 130 -17.18 -10.88 15.99
C ARG A 130 -18.09 -10.53 17.17
N GLY A 131 -18.84 -9.43 17.06
CA GLY A 131 -19.94 -9.08 17.97
C GLY A 131 -19.57 -8.23 19.19
N GLY A 132 -18.38 -7.66 19.27
CA GLY A 132 -17.96 -6.79 20.37
C GLY A 132 -17.85 -5.33 19.95
N ARG A 133 -18.46 -4.42 20.70
CA ARG A 133 -18.33 -2.96 20.51
C ARG A 133 -16.88 -2.55 20.75
N VAL A 134 -16.01 -2.59 19.73
CA VAL A 134 -14.65 -2.05 19.84
C VAL A 134 -14.72 -0.53 19.82
N LYS A 135 -14.24 0.04 20.92
CA LYS A 135 -14.19 1.47 21.21
C LYS A 135 -12.97 2.04 20.48
N ARG A 136 -13.20 2.48 19.25
CA ARG A 136 -12.35 3.22 18.30
C ARG A 136 -11.04 3.80 18.91
N GLU A 137 -9.90 3.36 18.40
CA GLU A 137 -8.58 4.00 18.62
C GLU A 137 -8.16 4.69 17.32
N LYS A 138 -7.94 6.00 17.38
CA LYS A 138 -7.62 6.82 16.21
C LYS A 138 -6.11 6.73 15.94
N ILE A 139 -5.72 6.12 14.82
CA ILE A 139 -4.34 6.18 14.33
C ILE A 139 -4.12 7.56 13.69
N GLU A 140 -3.04 8.23 14.08
CA GLU A 140 -2.69 9.55 13.56
C GLU A 140 -2.46 9.49 12.04
N GLY A 141 -3.19 10.31 11.27
CA GLY A 141 -3.14 10.34 9.81
C GLY A 141 -4.05 9.33 9.09
N ALA A 142 -4.85 8.53 9.80
CA ALA A 142 -5.97 7.81 9.20
C ALA A 142 -7.10 8.79 8.84
N VAL A 143 -7.66 8.65 7.64
CA VAL A 143 -8.87 9.38 7.28
C VAL A 143 -10.05 8.52 7.72
N GLU A 144 -10.84 9.05 8.64
CA GLU A 144 -12.13 8.49 9.00
C GLU A 144 -13.10 8.85 7.87
N VAL A 145 -13.36 7.91 6.97
CA VAL A 145 -14.43 8.06 5.99
C VAL A 145 -15.70 7.57 6.68
N GLU A 146 -16.57 8.50 7.04
CA GLU A 146 -17.90 8.19 7.56
C GLU A 146 -18.75 7.60 6.42
N TYR A 147 -18.71 6.28 6.28
CA TYR A 147 -19.64 5.56 5.44
C TYR A 147 -20.98 5.44 6.17
N PHE A 148 -22.08 5.70 5.45
CA PHE A 148 -23.46 5.58 5.94
C PHE A 148 -23.72 4.25 6.66
N ASP A 149 -24.69 4.28 7.59
CA ASP A 149 -25.07 3.21 8.52
C ASP A 149 -24.89 1.77 7.97
N GLY A 150 -23.95 1.02 8.57
CA GLY A 150 -23.75 -0.41 8.31
C GLY A 150 -22.37 -0.83 7.76
N ALA A 151 -21.44 0.09 7.50
CA ALA A 151 -20.09 -0.25 7.04
C ALA A 151 -19.14 -0.65 8.20
N PRO A 152 -18.25 -1.64 8.01
CA PRO A 152 -17.26 -2.02 9.02
C PRO A 152 -16.29 -0.86 9.32
N ALA A 153 -15.94 -0.70 10.60
CA ALA A 153 -15.05 0.34 11.10
C ALA A 153 -13.58 -0.02 10.82
N GLU A 154 -13.19 -0.06 9.56
CA GLU A 154 -11.78 -0.26 9.19
C GLU A 154 -11.03 1.08 9.12
N THR A 155 -9.78 1.06 9.56
CA THR A 155 -8.89 2.24 9.45
C THR A 155 -8.50 2.42 7.99
N SER A 156 -8.86 3.57 7.41
CA SER A 156 -8.51 3.90 6.01
C SER A 156 -7.34 4.89 5.94
N TYR A 157 -6.35 4.60 5.10
CA TYR A 157 -5.22 5.49 4.83
C TYR A 157 -5.39 6.14 3.45
N GLY A 158 -6.15 7.24 3.39
CA GLY A 158 -6.48 7.92 2.13
C GLY A 158 -5.27 8.32 1.27
N VAL A 159 -4.16 8.73 1.91
CA VAL A 159 -2.91 9.04 1.21
C VAL A 159 -2.34 7.82 0.47
N VAL A 160 -2.43 6.64 1.07
CA VAL A 160 -1.93 5.38 0.48
C VAL A 160 -2.81 4.97 -0.70
N ALA A 161 -4.13 5.09 -0.57
CA ALA A 161 -5.05 4.85 -1.70
C ALA A 161 -4.73 5.77 -2.89
N GLY A 162 -4.45 7.06 -2.63
CA GLY A 162 -4.04 8.00 -3.66
C GLY A 162 -2.70 7.63 -4.31
N ILE A 163 -1.70 7.20 -3.52
CA ILE A 163 -0.40 6.74 -4.03
C ILE A 163 -0.55 5.51 -4.93
N LEU A 164 -1.41 4.56 -4.56
CA LEU A 164 -1.59 3.31 -5.29
C LEU A 164 -2.51 3.45 -6.51
N GLY A 165 -3.35 4.50 -6.59
CA GLY A 165 -4.33 4.70 -7.67
C GLY A 165 -3.86 4.28 -9.08
N PRO A 166 -2.65 4.66 -9.54
CA PRO A 166 -2.15 4.29 -10.87
C PRO A 166 -1.99 2.78 -11.12
N ILE A 167 -1.86 1.96 -10.07
CA ILE A 167 -1.71 0.50 -10.17
C ILE A 167 -2.99 -0.28 -9.82
N LEU A 168 -4.10 0.42 -9.58
CA LEU A 168 -5.39 -0.19 -9.23
C LEU A 168 -6.34 -0.23 -10.44
N ASP A 169 -7.14 -1.28 -10.52
CA ASP A 169 -8.10 -1.53 -11.61
C ASP A 169 -9.43 -0.78 -11.48
N GLY A 170 -9.64 -0.06 -10.37
CA GLY A 170 -10.87 0.69 -10.10
C GLY A 170 -12.00 -0.12 -9.45
N SER A 171 -11.79 -1.41 -9.14
CA SER A 171 -12.77 -2.25 -8.44
C SER A 171 -12.92 -1.94 -6.94
N GLN A 172 -12.06 -1.05 -6.42
CA GLN A 172 -12.10 -0.55 -5.05
C GLN A 172 -13.42 0.18 -4.80
N GLY A 173 -14.35 -0.42 -4.06
CA GLY A 173 -15.63 0.19 -3.75
C GLY A 173 -15.46 1.59 -3.11
N GLY A 174 -15.99 2.62 -3.77
CA GLY A 174 -16.28 3.91 -3.15
C GLY A 174 -15.26 5.04 -3.27
N GLN A 175 -14.25 4.97 -4.15
CA GLN A 175 -13.45 6.16 -4.48
C GLN A 175 -14.00 6.82 -5.76
N ALA A 176 -14.42 8.07 -5.63
CA ALA A 176 -14.97 8.89 -6.71
C ALA A 176 -13.98 8.99 -7.87
N THR A 177 -14.39 8.48 -9.03
CA THR A 177 -13.77 8.79 -10.31
C THR A 177 -13.90 10.29 -10.57
N TRP A 178 -12.85 11.06 -10.27
CA TRP A 178 -12.75 12.44 -10.73
C TRP A 178 -12.40 12.42 -12.21
N TYR A 179 -13.41 12.55 -13.07
CA TYR A 179 -13.23 12.91 -14.46
C TYR A 179 -12.96 14.42 -14.51
N TRP A 180 -11.80 14.82 -15.02
CA TRP A 180 -11.65 16.17 -15.53
C TRP A 180 -12.43 16.25 -16.85
N ALA A 181 -13.35 17.20 -16.94
CA ALA A 181 -13.94 17.66 -18.19
C ALA A 181 -13.20 18.93 -18.64
#